data_AF-A0A9P6T2D8-F1
#
_entry.id   AF-A0A9P6T2D8-F1
#
_cell.length_a   1.000
_cell.length_b   1.000
_cell.length_c   1.000
_cell.angle_alpha   90.00
_cell.angle_beta   90.00
_cell.angle_gamma   90.00
#
_symmetry.space_group_name_H-M   'P 1'
#
loop_
_entity.id
_entity.type
_entity.pdbx_description
1 polymer ?
#
loop_
_entity_poly.entity_id
_entity_poly.type
_entity_poly.pdbx_seq_one_letter_code
_entity_poly.pdbx_strand_id
1 'polypeptide(L)'
;MYNMSYVQIFRPPVATKFMQQIIQAHLQNKVYNAEECQKLSKVIAEEIKAKLIELELGRYKYVVNVALGENLGNGARMDARCHWDQESDGSAQAFFPN
;
A
#
# COMPACT_ATOMS: atom_id res chain seq x y z
N MET A 1 -24.29 25.20 -1.91
CA MET A 1 -23.78 24.59 -3.15
C MET A 1 -22.53 23.78 -2.80
N TYR A 2 -22.55 22.46 -3.01
CA TYR A 2 -21.41 21.59 -2.72
C TYR A 2 -20.38 21.77 -3.84
N ASN A 3 -19.35 22.58 -3.62
CA ASN A 3 -18.24 22.72 -4.56
C ASN A 3 -17.35 21.48 -4.42
N MET A 4 -17.69 20.42 -5.16
CA MET A 4 -16.83 19.26 -5.33
C MET A 4 -15.69 19.70 -6.26
N SER A 5 -14.62 20.30 -5.71
CA SER A 5 -13.45 20.62 -6.52
C SER A 5 -12.99 19.32 -7.19
N TYR A 6 -12.99 19.29 -8.52
CA TYR A 6 -12.61 18.20 -9.42
C TYR A 6 -11.17 17.64 -9.23
N VAL A 7 -10.49 17.91 -8.10
CA VAL A 7 -9.03 17.89 -7.99
C VAL A 7 -8.50 16.86 -6.98
N GLN A 8 -9.33 16.27 -6.12
CA GLN A 8 -8.88 15.32 -5.08
C GLN A 8 -9.12 13.85 -5.47
N ILE A 9 -8.63 13.44 -6.64
CA ILE A 9 -8.78 12.05 -7.13
C ILE A 9 -7.60 11.21 -6.65
N PHE A 10 -7.87 9.97 -6.20
CA PHE A 10 -6.82 9.02 -5.88
C PHE A 10 -5.99 8.67 -7.12
N ARG A 11 -4.67 8.81 -7.03
CA ARG A 11 -3.73 8.53 -8.13
C ARG A 11 -2.88 7.31 -7.80
N PRO A 12 -3.17 6.13 -8.38
CA PRO A 12 -2.39 4.92 -8.12
C PRO A 12 -0.88 5.08 -8.30
N PRO A 13 -0.36 5.79 -9.33
CA PRO A 13 1.09 5.95 -9.49
C PRO A 13 1.77 6.70 -8.34
N VAL A 14 1.07 7.69 -7.74
CA VAL A 14 1.57 8.43 -6.58
C VAL A 14 1.66 7.50 -5.37
N ALA A 15 0.61 6.71 -5.14
CA ALA A 15 0.57 5.70 -4.09
C ALA A 15 1.65 4.63 -4.25
N THR A 16 1.78 4.05 -5.44
CA THR A 16 2.80 3.04 -5.74
C THR A 16 4.21 3.55 -5.47
N LYS A 17 4.52 4.81 -5.81
CA LYS A 17 5.85 5.38 -5.60
C LYS A 17 6.25 5.41 -4.13
N PHE A 18 5.43 5.96 -3.23
CA PHE A 18 5.81 5.99 -1.82
C PHE A 18 5.69 4.62 -1.16
N MET A 19 4.77 3.75 -1.61
CA MET A 19 4.73 2.36 -1.13
C MET A 19 6.06 1.65 -1.42
N GLN A 20 6.60 1.77 -2.63
CA GLN A 20 7.91 1.23 -2.98
C GLN A 20 9.02 1.80 -2.10
N GLN A 21 9.03 3.12 -1.86
CA GLN A 21 10.03 3.77 -1.01
C GLN A 21 9.97 3.29 0.45
N ILE A 22 8.76 3.21 1.03
CA ILE A 22 8.57 2.75 2.41
C ILE A 22 8.96 1.27 2.53
N ILE A 23 8.45 0.42 1.63
CA ILE A 23 8.75 -1.02 1.65
C ILE A 23 10.27 -1.24 1.53
N GLN A 24 10.93 -0.55 0.60
CA GLN A 24 12.37 -0.63 0.43
C GLN A 24 13.12 -0.16 1.70
N ALA A 25 12.74 0.98 2.28
CA ALA A 25 13.40 1.52 3.47
C ALA A 25 13.31 0.56 4.68
N HIS A 26 12.22 -0.18 4.80
CA HIS A 26 12.04 -1.16 5.89
C HIS A 26 12.68 -2.51 5.60
N LEU A 27 12.67 -2.98 4.36
CA LEU A 27 13.01 -4.38 4.04
C LEU A 27 14.38 -4.57 3.39
N GLN A 28 14.95 -3.53 2.79
CA GLN A 28 16.24 -3.62 2.12
C GLN A 28 17.31 -4.17 3.06
N ASN A 29 18.04 -5.19 2.60
CA ASN A 29 19.08 -5.90 3.34
C ASN A 29 18.61 -6.62 4.62
N LYS A 30 17.29 -6.77 4.85
CA LYS A 30 16.77 -7.61 5.95
C LYS A 30 16.73 -9.08 5.55
N VAL A 31 17.05 -9.94 6.52
CA VAL A 31 16.83 -11.39 6.42
C VAL A 31 15.47 -11.71 7.03
N TYR A 32 14.74 -12.64 6.41
CA TYR A 32 13.42 -13.02 6.88
C TYR A 32 13.46 -13.58 8.31
N ASN A 33 12.55 -13.10 9.16
CA ASN A 33 12.28 -13.65 10.48
C ASN A 33 10.78 -13.53 10.75
N ALA A 34 10.11 -14.64 11.07
CA ALA A 34 8.64 -14.68 11.16
C ALA A 34 8.07 -13.70 12.20
N GLU A 35 8.67 -13.60 13.39
CA GLU A 35 8.20 -12.71 14.45
C GLU A 35 8.46 -11.23 14.12
N GLU A 36 9.62 -10.93 13.53
CA GLU A 36 9.94 -9.57 13.08
C GLU A 36 9.04 -9.14 11.92
N CYS A 37 8.85 -10.02 10.93
CA CYS A 37 7.98 -9.77 9.78
C CYS A 37 6.52 -9.54 10.19
N GLN A 38 6.02 -10.21 11.23
CA GLN A 38 4.69 -9.96 11.76
C GLN A 38 4.54 -8.53 12.32
N LYS A 39 5.60 -7.99 12.94
CA LYS A 39 5.62 -6.61 13.46
C LYS A 39 5.81 -5.61 12.32
N LEU A 40 6.78 -5.87 11.43
CA LEU A 40 7.09 -5.00 10.29
C LEU A 40 5.91 -4.85 9.34
N SER A 41 5.12 -5.90 9.08
CA SER A 41 3.96 -5.79 8.20
C SER A 41 2.92 -4.79 8.72
N LYS A 42 2.72 -4.73 10.05
CA LYS A 42 1.85 -3.74 10.70
C LYS A 42 2.42 -2.33 10.60
N VAL A 43 3.70 -2.16 10.92
CA VAL A 43 4.41 -0.87 10.86
C VAL A 43 4.36 -0.29 9.44
N ILE A 44 4.69 -1.10 8.44
CA ILE A 44 4.66 -0.69 7.02
C ILE A 44 3.23 -0.33 6.61
N ALA A 45 2.22 -1.11 7.00
CA ALA A 45 0.82 -0.82 6.67
C ALA A 45 0.35 0.51 7.28
N GLU A 46 0.71 0.78 8.53
CA GLU A 46 0.38 2.03 9.22
C GLU A 46 1.08 3.23 8.59
N GLU A 47 2.36 3.11 8.23
CA GLU A 47 3.12 4.19 7.58
C GLU A 47 2.58 4.51 6.18
N ILE A 48 2.29 3.49 5.38
CA ILE A 48 1.64 3.67 4.06
C ILE A 48 0.29 4.36 4.23
N LYS A 49 -0.51 3.94 5.21
CA LYS A 49 -1.82 4.56 5.49
C LYS A 49 -1.68 6.01 5.94
N ALA A 50 -0.68 6.33 6.78
CA ALA A 50 -0.39 7.70 7.18
C ALA A 50 -0.03 8.56 5.97
N LYS A 51 0.83 8.08 5.06
CA LYS A 51 1.16 8.78 3.80
C LYS A 51 -0.03 8.98 2.87
N LEU A 52 -0.97 8.03 2.83
CA LEU A 52 -2.21 8.19 2.08
C LEU A 52 -3.11 9.29 2.67
N ILE A 53 -3.16 9.40 4.00
CA ILE A 53 -3.93 10.44 4.70
C ILE A 53 -3.32 11.84 4.44
N GLU A 54 -1.99 11.94 4.39
CA GLU A 54 -1.27 13.19 4.05
C GLU A 54 -1.58 13.72 2.63
N LEU A 55 -2.17 12.90 1.73
CA LEU A 55 -2.64 13.37 0.43
C LEU A 55 -3.88 14.26 0.50
N GLU A 56 -4.52 14.37 1.67
CA GLU A 56 -5.67 15.24 1.95
C GLU A 56 -6.83 15.07 0.94
N LEU A 57 -7.06 13.83 0.49
CA LEU A 57 -8.20 13.49 -0.36
C LEU A 57 -9.46 13.35 0.50
N GLY A 58 -10.19 14.46 0.69
CA GLY A 58 -11.12 14.72 1.79
C GLY A 58 -12.33 13.80 1.96
N ARG A 59 -12.50 12.76 1.14
CA ARG A 59 -13.55 11.73 1.29
C ARG A 59 -13.06 10.30 1.15
N TYR A 60 -11.78 10.09 0.84
CA TYR A 60 -11.24 8.75 0.65
C TYR A 60 -11.08 8.02 1.98
N LYS A 61 -11.45 6.75 1.98
CA LYS A 61 -11.14 5.80 3.05
C LYS A 61 -10.08 4.84 2.53
N TYR A 62 -9.05 4.61 3.33
CA TYR A 62 -7.92 3.77 2.92
C TYR A 62 -7.93 2.44 3.66
N VAL A 63 -7.78 1.36 2.89
CA VAL A 63 -7.46 0.02 3.37
C VAL A 63 -6.08 -0.32 2.83
N VAL A 64 -5.17 -0.69 3.72
CA VAL A 64 -3.80 -1.10 3.38
C VAL A 64 -3.60 -2.51 3.89
N ASN A 65 -3.11 -3.40 3.02
CA ASN A 65 -2.79 -4.78 3.36
C ASN A 65 -1.33 -5.05 2.96
N VAL A 66 -0.56 -5.62 3.90
CA VAL A 66 0.87 -5.93 3.70
C VAL A 66 1.09 -7.40 4.03
N ALA A 67 1.63 -8.13 3.07
CA ALA A 67 2.03 -9.53 3.23
C ALA A 67 3.54 -9.64 3.06
N LEU A 68 4.21 -10.22 4.06
CA LEU A 68 5.65 -10.52 4.01
C LEU A 68 5.79 -12.04 4.10
N GLY A 69 6.63 -12.61 3.24
CA GLY A 69 6.87 -14.04 3.17
C GLY A 69 8.32 -14.33 2.86
N GLU A 70 8.77 -15.51 3.25
CA GLU A 70 10.11 -15.99 2.93
C GLU A 70 10.22 -16.37 1.46
N ASN A 71 11.24 -15.86 0.76
CA ASN A 71 11.50 -16.24 -0.62
C ASN A 71 12.55 -17.35 -0.68
N LEU A 72 12.08 -18.60 -0.71
CA LEU A 72 12.92 -19.80 -0.89
C LEU A 72 12.89 -20.32 -2.35
N GLY A 73 12.68 -19.44 -3.32
CA GLY A 73 12.48 -19.83 -4.73
C GLY A 73 11.07 -20.32 -5.05
N ASN A 74 10.13 -20.17 -4.12
CA ASN A 74 8.72 -20.46 -4.33
C ASN A 74 8.03 -19.29 -5.03
N GLY A 75 7.17 -19.59 -6.00
CA GLY A 75 6.28 -18.60 -6.61
C GLY A 75 5.14 -18.23 -5.66
N ALA A 76 4.83 -16.94 -5.55
CA ALA A 76 3.64 -16.46 -4.84
C ALA A 76 2.81 -15.57 -5.77
N ARG A 77 1.49 -15.68 -5.65
CA ARG A 77 0.52 -14.83 -6.35
C ARG A 77 -0.50 -14.31 -5.36
N MET A 78 -0.78 -13.01 -5.43
CA MET A 78 -1.79 -12.34 -4.63
C MET A 78 -2.73 -11.58 -5.53
N ASP A 79 -4.02 -11.85 -5.43
CA ASP A 79 -5.07 -11.16 -6.16
C ASP A 79 -6.08 -10.55 -5.17
N ALA A 80 -6.63 -9.38 -5.53
CA ALA A 80 -7.75 -8.77 -4.82
C ALA A 80 -8.98 -8.75 -5.74
N ARG A 81 -10.10 -9.32 -5.27
CA ARG A 81 -11.39 -9.26 -5.96
C ARG A 81 -12.31 -8.34 -5.20
N CYS A 82 -12.89 -7.38 -5.89
CA CYS A 82 -13.69 -6.38 -5.23
C CYS A 82 -14.73 -5.76 -6.18
N HIS A 83 -15.75 -5.13 -5.61
CA HIS A 83 -16.81 -4.42 -6.33
C HIS A 83 -16.61 -2.91 -6.16
N TRP A 84 -15.81 -2.31 -7.04
CA TRP A 84 -15.36 -0.92 -6.97
C TRP A 84 -16.17 -0.08 -7.94
N ASP A 85 -16.54 1.13 -7.52
CA ASP A 85 -17.05 2.15 -8.40
C ASP A 85 -15.88 2.75 -9.22
N GLN A 86 -16.01 2.74 -10.56
CA GLN A 86 -14.90 3.14 -11.45
C GLN A 86 -14.56 4.63 -11.38
N GLU A 87 -15.48 5.47 -10.88
CA GLU A 87 -15.30 6.92 -10.82
C GLU A 87 -14.74 7.38 -9.47
N SER A 88 -15.02 6.66 -8.39
CA SER A 88 -14.71 7.07 -7.03
C SER A 88 -13.69 6.19 -6.30
N ASP A 89 -13.56 4.93 -6.66
CA ASP A 89 -12.63 4.02 -6.01
C ASP A 89 -11.36 3.78 -6.85
N GLY A 90 -10.19 3.61 -6.22
CA GLY A 90 -8.95 3.23 -6.92
C GLY A 90 -7.98 2.39 -6.09
N SER A 91 -7.31 1.44 -6.74
CA SER A 91 -6.35 0.53 -6.09
C SER A 91 -4.92 0.78 -6.57
N ALA A 92 -3.95 0.47 -5.73
CA ALA A 92 -2.53 0.50 -6.05
C ALA A 92 -1.85 -0.71 -5.42
N GLN A 93 -0.81 -1.21 -6.08
CA GLN A 93 -0.01 -2.35 -5.60
C GLN A 93 1.47 -2.02 -5.74
N ALA A 94 2.29 -2.60 -4.88
CA ALA A 94 3.74 -2.54 -4.93
C ALA A 94 4.30 -3.91 -4.49
N PHE A 95 5.40 -4.31 -5.12
CA PHE A 95 6.10 -5.55 -4.83
C PHE A 95 7.59 -5.26 -4.67
N PHE A 96 8.23 -5.93 -3.72
CA PHE A 96 9.65 -5.77 -3.43
C PHE A 96 10.25 -7.15 -3.11
N PRO A 97 11.13 -7.67 -3.98
CA PRO A 97 11.98 -8.81 -3.65
C PRO A 97 13.25 -8.35 -2.92
N ASN A 98 13.67 -9.14 -1.92
CA ASN A 98 15.04 -9.06 -1.38
C ASN A 98 16.01 -9.91 -2.20
#